data_AF-A0A851Y2S2-F1
#
_entry.id   AF-A0A851Y2S2-F1
#
_cell.length_a   1.000
_cell.length_b   1.000
_cell.length_c   1.000
_cell.angle_alpha   90.00
_cell.angle_beta   90.00
_cell.angle_gamma   90.00
#
_symmetry.space_group_name_H-M   'P 1'
#
loop_
_entity.id
_entity.type
_entity.pdbx_description
1 polymer ?
#
loop_
_entity_poly.entity_id
_entity_poly.type
_entity_poly.pdbx_seq_one_letter_code
_entity_poly.pdbx_strand_id
1 'polypeptide(L)'
;AGCEKEPSSYMWIYILMGNMLRGIGETPIAPLGISYLDDFAKEENVPVYVACLHTIGMLGPMFGFLLGSLCARLYVDIGFVDLGSITITPQDSRWVGAWWLGFLIGGVISFLAAIPFCFLPKSLKKPKEANNDQTSYYSPVIMPCIFQSQLIYPFLSDFYTSLKKVLSNRMYFTFMCCSLLQFNSFIGFLTYKPKYMEQQYGQSTAKSNFLIGLTSLPPVGLGMFLGGLLMKKYKMGIIGATKFAFSMSFVAYVFTLLHFFVGCENHVVAGMTVSYQ
;
A
#
# COMPACT_ATOMS: atom_id res chain seq x y z
N ALA A 1 -6.33 -27.86 40.85
CA ALA A 1 -5.01 -27.24 41.12
C ALA A 1 -4.40 -26.86 39.77
N GLY A 2 -4.02 -25.59 39.59
CA GLY A 2 -3.23 -25.12 38.44
C GLY A 2 -4.00 -24.70 37.20
N CYS A 3 -4.71 -23.56 37.23
CA CYS A 3 -4.75 -22.74 36.01
C CYS A 3 -3.33 -22.19 35.85
N GLU A 4 -2.56 -22.72 34.90
CA GLU A 4 -1.35 -22.04 34.46
C GLU A 4 -1.74 -20.61 34.07
N LYS A 5 -1.09 -19.63 34.70
CA LYS A 5 -1.13 -18.25 34.21
C LYS A 5 -0.65 -18.31 32.77
N GLU A 6 -1.48 -17.89 31.81
CA GLU A 6 -1.01 -17.61 30.47
C GLU A 6 0.28 -16.77 30.59
N PRO A 7 1.40 -17.21 30.02
CA PRO A 7 2.57 -16.34 29.93
C PRO A 7 2.16 -15.22 28.98
N SER A 8 1.69 -14.09 29.54
CA SER A 8 1.38 -12.88 28.80
C SER A 8 2.70 -12.27 28.32
N SER A 9 3.30 -12.87 27.30
CA SER A 9 4.48 -12.34 26.67
C SER A 9 4.10 -11.09 25.88
N TYR A 10 4.55 -9.93 26.34
CA TYR A 10 4.34 -8.64 25.68
C TYR A 10 5.20 -8.46 24.41
N MET A 11 5.75 -9.54 23.84
CA MET A 11 6.65 -9.51 22.68
C MET A 11 6.04 -8.85 21.43
N TRP A 12 4.71 -8.79 21.32
CA TRP A 12 4.02 -8.07 20.25
C TRP A 12 4.41 -6.58 20.20
N ILE A 13 4.86 -5.99 21.30
CA ILE A 13 5.30 -4.59 21.36
C ILE A 13 6.51 -4.31 20.46
N TYR A 14 7.41 -5.29 20.29
CA TYR A 14 8.55 -5.14 19.38
C TYR A 14 8.10 -5.09 17.93
N ILE A 15 7.10 -5.90 17.56
CA ILE A 15 6.50 -5.89 16.23
C ILE A 15 5.78 -4.55 15.99
N LEU A 16 5.07 -4.04 17.00
CA LEU A 16 4.43 -2.72 16.93
C LEU A 16 5.46 -1.61 16.70
N MET A 17 6.50 -1.55 17.52
CA MET A 17 7.56 -0.54 17.41
C MET A 17 8.28 -0.61 16.04
N GLY A 18 8.58 -1.82 15.57
CA GLY A 18 9.18 -2.02 14.26
C GLY A 18 8.29 -1.50 13.11
N ASN A 19 6.98 -1.77 13.16
CA ASN A 19 6.05 -1.26 12.16
C ASN A 19 5.85 0.26 12.26
N MET A 20 5.92 0.84 13.47
CA MET A 20 5.89 2.29 13.64
C MET A 20 7.11 2.95 12.99
N LEU A 21 8.32 2.40 13.25
CA LEU A 21 9.55 2.90 12.64
C LEU A 21 9.52 2.75 11.10
N ARG A 22 9.00 1.62 10.60
CA ARG A 22 8.76 1.42 9.16
C ARG A 22 7.85 2.49 8.58
N GLY A 23 6.74 2.80 9.25
CA GLY A 23 5.79 3.83 8.82
C GLY A 23 6.40 5.23 8.76
N ILE A 24 7.23 5.60 9.74
CA ILE A 24 7.97 6.87 9.74
C ILE A 24 8.88 6.97 8.51
N GLY A 25 9.60 5.89 8.18
CA GLY A 25 10.48 5.86 7.01
C GLY A 25 9.74 5.89 5.66
N GLU A 26 8.55 5.31 5.59
CA GLU A 26 7.74 5.25 4.35
C GLU A 26 7.01 6.56 4.05
N THR A 27 6.62 7.32 5.09
CA THR A 27 5.79 8.53 5.00
C THR A 27 6.24 9.54 3.91
N PRO A 28 7.52 9.91 3.78
CA PRO A 28 7.93 10.95 2.82
C PRO A 28 8.01 10.46 1.36
N ILE A 29 8.04 9.15 1.11
CA ILE A 29 8.38 8.59 -0.20
C ILE A 29 7.35 9.00 -1.26
N ALA A 30 6.07 8.75 -1.00
CA ALA A 30 5.02 9.03 -1.97
C ALA A 30 4.75 10.54 -2.17
N PRO A 31 4.59 11.37 -1.11
CA PRO A 31 4.36 12.80 -1.28
C PRO A 31 5.52 13.50 -2.00
N LEU A 32 6.77 13.26 -1.57
CA LEU A 32 7.93 13.91 -2.20
C LEU A 32 8.14 13.42 -3.64
N GLY A 33 7.91 12.13 -3.90
CA GLY A 33 8.03 11.57 -5.25
C GLY A 33 7.01 12.16 -6.24
N ILE A 34 5.75 12.29 -5.81
CA ILE A 34 4.69 12.87 -6.66
C ILE A 34 4.93 14.37 -6.86
N SER A 35 5.24 15.14 -5.81
CA SER A 35 5.54 16.57 -5.94
C SER A 35 6.76 16.82 -6.83
N TYR A 36 7.80 15.99 -6.72
CA TYR A 36 8.94 16.08 -7.62
C TYR A 36 8.55 15.80 -9.07
N LEU A 37 7.68 14.81 -9.32
CA LEU A 37 7.24 14.50 -10.67
C LEU A 37 6.42 15.65 -11.28
N ASP A 38 5.52 16.24 -10.49
CA ASP A 38 4.65 17.34 -10.90
C ASP A 38 5.46 18.60 -11.24
N ASP A 39 6.47 18.93 -10.42
CA ASP A 39 7.34 20.10 -10.60
C ASP A 39 8.23 20.04 -11.86
N PHE A 40 8.51 18.84 -12.40
CA PHE A 40 9.50 18.63 -13.46
C PHE A 40 8.94 18.02 -14.75
N ALA A 41 7.67 17.58 -14.76
CA ALA A 41 7.01 17.05 -15.93
C ALA A 41 6.09 18.09 -16.58
N LYS A 42 5.92 18.01 -17.91
CA LYS A 42 4.88 18.80 -18.60
C LYS A 42 3.50 18.33 -18.12
N GLU A 43 2.57 19.25 -17.89
CA GLU A 43 1.21 18.97 -17.40
C GLU A 43 0.49 17.85 -18.16
N GLU A 44 0.65 17.78 -19.49
CA GLU A 44 0.05 16.74 -20.34
C GLU A 44 0.61 15.32 -20.10
N ASN A 45 1.81 15.21 -19.52
CA ASN A 45 2.50 13.95 -19.27
C ASN A 45 2.40 13.49 -17.81
N VAL A 46 2.11 14.41 -16.88
CA VAL A 46 1.96 14.11 -15.45
C VAL A 46 1.03 12.91 -15.20
N PRO A 47 -0.18 12.81 -15.82
CA PRO A 47 -1.09 11.70 -15.53
C PRO A 47 -0.50 10.32 -15.88
N VAL A 48 0.27 10.22 -16.98
CA VAL A 48 0.90 8.95 -17.37
C VAL A 48 2.08 8.64 -16.48
N TYR A 49 2.88 9.62 -16.10
CA TYR A 49 4.01 9.38 -15.21
C TYR A 49 3.54 8.97 -13.81
N VAL A 50 2.51 9.63 -13.27
CA VAL A 50 1.89 9.23 -11.99
C VAL A 50 1.31 7.82 -12.09
N ALA A 51 0.63 7.49 -13.19
CA ALA A 51 0.12 6.14 -13.42
C ALA A 51 1.23 5.09 -13.51
N CYS A 52 2.34 5.39 -14.20
CA CYS A 52 3.52 4.52 -14.24
C CYS A 52 4.11 4.30 -12.84
N LEU A 53 4.27 5.37 -12.05
CA LEU A 53 4.78 5.28 -10.68
C LEU A 53 3.90 4.38 -9.81
N HIS A 54 2.58 4.57 -9.82
CA HIS A 54 1.66 3.72 -9.05
C HIS A 54 1.63 2.27 -9.55
N THR A 55 1.74 2.05 -10.86
CA THR A 55 1.80 0.71 -11.45
C THR A 55 3.06 -0.03 -11.02
N ILE A 56 4.22 0.64 -11.04
CA ILE A 56 5.48 0.08 -10.53
C ILE A 56 5.37 -0.15 -9.02
N GLY A 57 4.75 0.78 -8.28
CA GLY A 57 4.46 0.63 -6.86
C GLY A 57 3.63 -0.61 -6.56
N MET A 58 2.69 -0.99 -7.43
CA MET A 58 1.86 -2.19 -7.29
C MET A 58 2.66 -3.51 -7.43
N LEU A 59 3.81 -3.48 -8.12
CA LEU A 59 4.70 -4.64 -8.16
C LEU A 59 5.25 -4.99 -6.77
N GLY A 60 5.43 -4.00 -5.89
CA GLY A 60 5.87 -4.21 -4.50
C GLY A 60 4.95 -5.18 -3.74
N PRO A 61 3.65 -4.87 -3.58
CA PRO A 61 2.68 -5.80 -3.01
C PRO A 61 2.65 -7.15 -3.74
N MET A 62 2.72 -7.19 -5.08
CA MET A 62 2.76 -8.47 -5.82
C MET A 62 3.91 -9.36 -5.38
N PHE A 63 5.14 -8.83 -5.39
CA PHE A 63 6.31 -9.57 -4.93
C PHE A 63 6.22 -9.88 -3.43
N GLY A 64 5.64 -8.98 -2.63
CA GLY A 64 5.40 -9.20 -1.20
C GLY A 64 4.48 -10.39 -0.92
N PHE A 65 3.36 -10.53 -1.65
CA PHE A 65 2.47 -11.68 -1.52
C PHE A 65 3.11 -12.98 -2.02
N LEU A 66 3.89 -12.93 -3.09
CA LEU A 66 4.63 -14.10 -3.59
C LEU A 66 5.72 -14.54 -2.60
N LEU A 67 6.49 -13.60 -2.06
CA LEU A 67 7.48 -13.85 -1.02
C LEU A 67 6.81 -14.38 0.25
N GLY A 68 5.70 -13.76 0.68
CA GLY A 68 4.89 -14.20 1.80
C GLY A 68 4.35 -15.61 1.60
N SER A 69 3.98 -16.00 0.38
CA SER A 69 3.62 -17.37 0.03
C SER A 69 4.80 -18.33 0.23
N LEU A 70 6.00 -17.97 -0.22
CA LEU A 70 7.21 -18.80 -0.05
C LEU A 70 7.57 -18.96 1.43
N CYS A 71 7.59 -17.86 2.19
CA CYS A 71 7.82 -17.88 3.64
C CYS A 71 6.74 -18.71 4.37
N ALA A 72 5.48 -18.63 3.93
CA ALA A 72 4.39 -19.41 4.51
C ALA A 72 4.48 -20.92 4.24
N ARG A 73 5.19 -21.35 3.20
CA ARG A 73 5.45 -22.78 2.91
C ARG A 73 6.51 -23.41 3.81
N LEU A 74 7.35 -22.59 4.43
CA LEU A 74 8.41 -23.05 5.32
C LEU A 74 7.89 -23.00 6.76
N TYR A 75 8.08 -24.07 7.53
CA TYR A 75 7.69 -24.08 8.94
C TYR A 75 8.51 -23.05 9.72
N VAL A 76 7.93 -22.43 10.75
CA VAL A 76 8.54 -21.31 11.49
C VAL A 76 9.94 -21.62 12.03
N ASP A 77 10.16 -22.85 12.52
CA ASP A 77 11.41 -23.31 13.14
C ASP A 77 12.31 -24.05 12.13
N ILE A 78 12.61 -23.39 11.01
CA ILE A 78 13.44 -23.95 9.93
C ILE A 78 14.78 -24.45 10.49
N GLY A 79 15.07 -25.74 10.32
CA GLY A 79 16.36 -26.34 10.71
C GLY A 79 16.49 -26.70 12.19
N PHE A 80 15.49 -26.39 13.03
CA PHE A 80 15.47 -26.76 14.44
C PHE A 80 14.54 -27.95 14.74
N VAL A 81 13.53 -28.18 13.89
CA VAL A 81 12.56 -29.27 14.03
C VAL A 81 12.59 -30.15 12.77
N ASP A 82 12.61 -31.47 12.96
CA ASP A 82 12.45 -32.43 11.87
C ASP A 82 10.96 -32.56 11.50
N LEU A 83 10.61 -32.16 10.28
CA LEU A 83 9.26 -32.26 9.73
C LEU A 83 8.75 -33.71 9.68
N GLY A 84 9.65 -34.71 9.61
CA GLY A 84 9.26 -36.12 9.66
C GLY A 84 8.74 -36.57 11.04
N SER A 85 9.08 -35.83 12.10
CA SER A 85 8.66 -36.14 13.47
C SER A 85 7.32 -35.50 13.87
N ILE A 86 6.78 -34.59 13.05
CA ILE A 86 5.53 -33.87 13.32
C ILE A 86 4.46 -34.21 12.27
N THR A 87 3.23 -34.42 12.71
CA THR A 87 2.07 -34.72 11.84
C THR A 87 1.38 -33.46 11.29
N ILE A 88 2.01 -32.30 11.40
CA ILE A 88 1.42 -31.01 11.04
C ILE A 88 1.72 -30.71 9.57
N THR A 89 0.68 -30.45 8.79
CA THR A 89 0.78 -30.11 7.36
C THR A 89 0.52 -28.61 7.14
N PRO A 90 0.95 -28.01 6.02
CA PRO A 90 0.68 -26.60 5.70
C PRO A 90 -0.80 -26.19 5.61
N GLN A 91 -1.71 -27.17 5.60
CA GLN A 91 -3.16 -26.98 5.59
C GLN A 91 -3.75 -27.00 7.01
N ASP A 92 -2.99 -27.49 8.00
CA ASP A 92 -3.40 -27.54 9.40
C ASP A 92 -3.37 -26.12 10.01
N SER A 93 -4.35 -25.78 10.84
CA SER A 93 -4.44 -24.47 11.51
C SER A 93 -3.28 -24.20 12.46
N ARG A 94 -2.56 -25.25 12.89
CA ARG A 94 -1.36 -25.17 13.73
C ARG A 94 -0.11 -24.79 12.94
N TRP A 95 -0.15 -24.81 11.61
CA TRP A 95 0.99 -24.46 10.79
C TRP A 95 1.25 -22.96 10.84
N VAL A 96 2.42 -22.58 11.35
CA VAL A 96 2.93 -21.21 11.31
C VAL A 96 4.08 -21.16 10.33
N GLY A 97 3.94 -20.32 9.30
CA GLY A 97 5.00 -20.07 8.33
C GLY A 97 6.18 -19.29 8.93
N ALA A 98 7.34 -19.35 8.29
CA ALA A 98 8.52 -18.56 8.64
C ALA A 98 8.38 -17.07 8.28
N TRP A 99 7.41 -16.40 8.90
CA TRP A 99 7.01 -15.01 8.65
C TRP A 99 8.15 -14.01 8.89
N TRP A 100 9.04 -14.29 9.83
CA TRP A 100 10.18 -13.44 10.20
C TRP A 100 11.17 -13.26 9.03
N LEU A 101 11.26 -14.26 8.14
CA LEU A 101 12.15 -14.21 6.98
C LEU A 101 11.78 -13.09 6.01
N GLY A 102 10.48 -12.78 5.89
CA GLY A 102 9.98 -11.69 5.05
C GLY A 102 10.51 -10.32 5.51
N PHE A 103 10.61 -10.09 6.82
CA PHE A 103 11.17 -8.85 7.35
C PHE A 103 12.65 -8.68 7.04
N LEU A 104 13.44 -9.75 7.13
CA LEU A 104 14.87 -9.73 6.80
C LEU A 104 15.10 -9.44 5.32
N ILE A 105 14.42 -10.17 4.44
CA ILE A 105 14.55 -9.99 2.98
C ILE A 105 14.09 -8.58 2.58
N GLY A 106 12.92 -8.14 3.07
CA GLY A 106 12.41 -6.80 2.80
C GLY A 106 13.33 -5.68 3.31
N GLY A 107 13.94 -5.88 4.49
CA GLY A 107 14.91 -4.94 5.05
C GLY A 107 16.18 -4.81 4.20
N VAL A 108 16.75 -5.94 3.75
CA VAL A 108 17.92 -5.94 2.85
C VAL A 108 17.60 -5.27 1.53
N ILE A 109 16.47 -5.60 0.90
CA ILE A 109 16.05 -4.98 -0.37
C ILE A 109 15.87 -3.46 -0.19
N SER A 110 15.22 -3.03 0.91
CA SER A 110 15.01 -1.61 1.20
C SER A 110 16.34 -0.87 1.42
N PHE A 111 17.28 -1.50 2.13
CA PHE A 111 18.62 -0.94 2.33
C PHE A 111 19.37 -0.78 1.01
N LEU A 112 19.34 -1.82 0.15
CA LEU A 112 19.95 -1.76 -1.18
C LEU A 112 19.29 -0.69 -2.08
N ALA A 113 17.97 -0.55 -2.00
CA ALA A 113 17.22 0.46 -2.75
C ALA A 113 17.53 1.90 -2.30
N ALA A 114 17.98 2.11 -1.06
CA ALA A 114 18.40 3.42 -0.57
C ALA A 114 19.77 3.86 -1.13
N ILE A 115 20.65 2.92 -1.47
CA ILE A 115 22.02 3.22 -1.95
C ILE A 115 22.03 4.15 -3.17
N PRO A 116 21.25 3.91 -4.25
CA PRO A 116 21.18 4.83 -5.39
C PRO A 116 20.80 6.27 -5.03
N PHE A 117 19.93 6.47 -4.02
CA PHE A 117 19.53 7.80 -3.60
C PHE A 117 20.69 8.61 -2.98
N CYS A 118 21.69 7.94 -2.40
CA CYS A 118 22.89 8.60 -1.89
C CYS A 118 23.75 9.23 -2.99
N PHE A 119 23.58 8.81 -4.26
CA PHE A 119 24.31 9.32 -5.40
C PHE A 119 23.54 10.39 -6.19
N LEU A 120 22.31 10.71 -5.81
CA LEU A 120 21.54 11.78 -6.46
C LEU A 120 22.13 13.16 -6.14
N PRO A 121 22.17 14.09 -7.12
CA PRO A 121 22.67 15.44 -6.90
C PRO A 121 21.79 16.19 -5.89
N LYS A 122 22.43 16.97 -5.00
CA LYS A 122 21.75 17.74 -3.93
C LYS A 122 20.72 18.75 -4.44
N SER A 123 20.81 19.16 -5.70
CA SER A 123 19.88 20.09 -6.34
C SER A 123 19.76 19.75 -7.81
N LEU A 124 18.52 19.68 -8.28
CA LEU A 124 18.20 19.54 -9.69
C LEU A 124 17.79 20.91 -10.21
N LYS A 125 18.42 21.34 -11.31
CA LYS A 125 18.08 22.62 -11.95
C LYS A 125 16.65 22.53 -12.45
N LYS A 126 15.74 23.34 -11.91
CA LYS A 126 14.38 23.47 -12.44
C LYS A 126 14.46 23.90 -13.91
N PRO A 127 13.69 23.29 -14.83
CA PRO A 127 13.56 23.79 -16.19
C PRO A 127 13.14 25.26 -16.11
N LYS A 128 13.92 26.16 -16.72
CA LYS A 128 13.48 27.56 -16.86
C LYS A 128 12.26 27.54 -17.77
N GLU A 129 11.09 27.82 -17.22
CA GLU A 129 9.92 28.06 -18.05
C GLU A 129 10.22 29.24 -18.99
N ALA A 130 10.15 28.96 -20.28
CA ALA A 130 10.15 29.99 -21.31
C ALA A 130 8.74 30.58 -21.35
N ASN A 131 8.42 31.46 -20.41
CA ASN A 131 7.46 32.53 -20.64
C ASN A 131 7.77 33.70 -19.70
N ASN A 132 7.87 34.88 -20.32
CA ASN A 132 7.97 36.16 -19.66
C ASN A 132 6.72 36.37 -18.80
N ASP A 133 6.86 36.22 -17.48
CA ASP A 133 6.13 37.06 -16.54
C ASP A 133 7.07 37.43 -15.41
N GLN A 134 7.58 38.65 -15.51
CA GLN A 134 8.26 39.34 -14.43
C GLN A 134 7.26 39.63 -13.32
N THR A 135 7.13 38.70 -12.38
CA THR A 135 6.83 39.06 -10.99
C THR A 135 7.87 38.43 -10.10
N SER A 136 8.93 39.21 -9.86
CA SER A 136 9.91 39.03 -8.82
C SER A 136 9.25 38.61 -7.50
N TYR A 137 9.50 37.40 -7.00
CA TYR A 137 9.61 37.15 -5.56
C TYR A 137 10.40 35.83 -5.36
N TYR A 138 11.53 35.96 -4.66
CA TYR A 138 12.46 34.93 -4.17
C TYR A 138 13.49 34.34 -5.16
N SER A 139 14.64 35.02 -5.23
CA SER A 139 15.94 34.36 -5.48
C SER A 139 16.19 33.24 -4.46
N PRO A 140 16.80 32.09 -4.86
CA PRO A 140 17.24 31.08 -3.91
C PRO A 140 18.57 31.55 -3.31
N VAL A 141 18.50 32.46 -2.33
CA VAL A 141 19.60 32.58 -1.38
C VAL A 141 19.58 31.28 -0.59
N ILE A 142 20.65 30.50 -0.75
CA ILE A 142 20.97 29.39 0.14
C ILE A 142 21.15 30.00 1.53
N MET A 143 20.06 30.12 2.27
CA MET A 143 20.09 30.44 3.69
C MET A 143 20.53 29.13 4.37
N PRO A 144 21.66 29.11 5.11
CA PRO A 144 21.99 27.96 5.91
C PRO A 144 20.83 27.70 6.89
N CYS A 145 20.46 26.43 7.06
CA CYS A 145 19.48 25.97 8.06
C CYS A 145 19.92 26.41 9.46
N ILE A 146 19.58 27.64 9.84
CA ILE A 146 19.52 28.10 11.22
C ILE A 146 18.03 28.12 11.53
N PHE A 147 17.60 27.15 12.32
CA PHE A 147 16.23 26.98 12.79
C PHE A 147 15.88 28.17 13.70
N GLN A 148 15.53 29.31 13.10
CA GLN A 148 15.20 30.51 13.84
C GLN A 148 13.74 30.36 14.31
N SER A 149 13.58 30.10 15.61
CA SER A 149 12.31 29.89 16.32
C SER A 149 11.21 30.91 16.01
N GLN A 150 11.58 32.10 15.51
CA GLN A 150 10.65 33.18 15.15
C GLN A 150 9.88 32.97 13.83
N LEU A 151 10.25 32.01 12.96
CA LEU A 151 9.54 31.72 11.71
C LEU A 151 8.45 30.65 11.83
N ILE A 152 8.42 29.89 12.93
CA ILE A 152 7.56 28.70 13.07
C ILE A 152 6.10 29.12 13.27
N TYR A 153 5.84 30.17 14.06
CA TYR A 153 4.48 30.65 14.32
C TYR A 153 3.76 31.16 13.06
N PRO A 154 4.33 32.10 12.26
CA PRO A 154 3.70 32.53 11.02
C PRO A 154 3.55 31.37 10.01
N PHE A 155 4.55 30.49 9.90
CA PHE A 155 4.44 29.29 9.06
C PHE A 155 3.30 28.37 9.47
N LEU A 156 3.16 28.05 10.77
CA LEU A 156 2.07 27.21 11.28
C LEU A 156 0.70 27.86 11.11
N SER A 157 0.62 29.19 11.28
CA SER A 157 -0.59 29.95 11.05
C SER A 157 -1.02 29.92 9.58
N ASP A 158 -0.07 30.11 8.66
CA ASP A 158 -0.31 30.05 7.22
C ASP A 158 -0.66 28.63 6.77
N PHE A 159 0.01 27.62 7.33
CA PHE A 159 -0.30 26.21 7.11
C PHE A 159 -1.70 25.87 7.60
N TYR A 160 -2.06 26.24 8.83
CA TYR A 160 -3.39 26.01 9.39
C TYR A 160 -4.48 26.70 8.56
N THR A 161 -4.23 27.95 8.14
CA THR A 161 -5.16 28.70 7.30
C THR A 161 -5.36 28.02 5.94
N SER A 162 -4.28 27.54 5.32
CA SER A 162 -4.33 26.82 4.06
C SER A 162 -5.05 25.47 4.20
N LEU A 163 -4.70 24.71 5.25
CA LEU A 163 -5.35 23.44 5.58
C LEU A 163 -6.86 23.63 5.81
N LYS A 164 -7.24 24.67 6.56
CA LYS A 164 -8.65 25.01 6.80
C LYS A 164 -9.37 25.37 5.51
N LYS A 165 -8.75 26.16 4.62
CA LYS A 165 -9.33 26.49 3.30
C LYS A 165 -9.56 25.23 2.45
N VAL A 166 -8.58 24.33 2.41
CA VAL A 166 -8.65 23.08 1.64
C VAL A 166 -9.71 22.15 2.21
N LEU A 167 -9.74 21.93 3.53
CA LEU A 167 -10.72 21.07 4.19
C LEU A 167 -12.13 21.66 4.22
N SER A 168 -12.27 22.99 4.21
CA SER A 168 -13.58 23.66 4.12
C SER A 168 -14.15 23.64 2.71
N ASN A 169 -13.36 23.30 1.69
CA ASN A 169 -13.87 23.13 0.34
C ASN A 169 -14.69 21.83 0.25
N ARG A 170 -16.01 21.97 0.15
CA ARG A 170 -16.96 20.85 0.13
C ARG A 170 -16.63 19.80 -0.94
N MET A 171 -16.17 20.21 -2.12
CA MET A 171 -15.83 19.26 -3.19
C MET A 171 -14.59 18.45 -2.82
N TYR A 172 -13.53 19.11 -2.35
CA TYR A 172 -12.31 18.43 -1.93
C TYR A 172 -12.56 17.49 -0.76
N PHE A 173 -13.29 17.95 0.27
CA PHE A 173 -13.61 17.13 1.43
C PHE A 173 -14.41 15.88 1.03
N THR A 174 -15.42 16.03 0.16
CA THR A 174 -16.21 14.89 -0.34
C THR A 174 -15.34 13.91 -1.12
N PHE A 175 -14.47 14.42 -2.00
CA PHE A 175 -13.51 13.60 -2.75
C PHE A 175 -12.55 12.85 -1.83
N MET A 176 -12.05 13.51 -0.78
CA MET A 176 -11.17 12.92 0.22
C MET A 176 -11.88 11.80 0.99
N CYS A 177 -13.10 12.02 1.47
CA CYS A 177 -13.90 10.97 2.12
C CYS A 177 -14.15 9.77 1.21
N CYS A 178 -14.51 10.00 -0.06
CA CYS A 178 -14.70 8.94 -1.04
C CYS A 178 -13.40 8.13 -1.25
N SER A 179 -12.28 8.83 -1.44
CA SER A 179 -10.96 8.21 -1.62
C SER A 179 -10.56 7.39 -0.39
N LEU A 180 -10.76 7.92 0.82
CA LEU A 180 -10.50 7.20 2.06
C LEU A 180 -11.29 5.90 2.14
N LEU A 181 -12.60 5.92 1.82
CA LEU A 181 -13.43 4.71 1.82
C LEU A 181 -12.96 3.70 0.77
N GLN A 182 -12.64 4.15 -0.44
CA GLN A 182 -12.15 3.29 -1.52
C GLN A 182 -10.81 2.63 -1.16
N PHE A 183 -9.84 3.41 -0.68
CA PHE A 183 -8.53 2.88 -0.27
C PHE A 183 -8.65 1.95 0.94
N ASN A 184 -9.46 2.29 1.94
CA ASN A 184 -9.70 1.39 3.09
C ASN A 184 -10.34 0.07 2.64
N SER A 185 -11.35 0.12 1.75
CA SER A 185 -11.97 -1.07 1.20
C SER A 185 -10.95 -1.95 0.46
N PHE A 186 -10.11 -1.34 -0.37
CA PHE A 186 -9.06 -2.04 -1.11
C PHE A 186 -8.01 -2.69 -0.18
N ILE A 187 -7.49 -1.95 0.81
CA ILE A 187 -6.53 -2.47 1.78
C ILE A 187 -7.16 -3.56 2.65
N GLY A 188 -8.42 -3.39 3.07
CA GLY A 188 -9.16 -4.41 3.81
C GLY A 188 -9.33 -5.69 3.00
N PHE A 189 -9.69 -5.58 1.71
CA PHE A 189 -9.76 -6.72 0.81
C PHE A 189 -8.41 -7.44 0.70
N LEU A 190 -7.31 -6.72 0.44
CA LEU A 190 -5.99 -7.34 0.33
C LEU A 190 -5.53 -8.02 1.62
N THR A 191 -5.81 -7.42 2.77
CA THR A 191 -5.37 -7.90 4.07
C THR A 191 -6.18 -9.12 4.52
N TYR A 192 -7.50 -9.06 4.40
CA TYR A 192 -8.37 -10.08 4.98
C TYR A 192 -8.78 -11.18 4.01
N LYS A 193 -8.74 -10.96 2.68
CA LYS A 193 -9.12 -12.01 1.72
C LYS A 193 -8.25 -13.27 1.80
N PRO A 194 -6.90 -13.21 1.93
CA PRO A 194 -6.11 -14.42 2.12
C PRO A 194 -6.51 -15.18 3.39
N LYS A 195 -6.76 -14.45 4.49
CA LYS A 195 -7.18 -15.06 5.76
C LYS A 195 -8.59 -15.63 5.67
N TYR A 196 -9.48 -14.97 4.96
CA TYR A 196 -10.81 -15.49 4.66
C TYR A 196 -10.73 -16.80 3.87
N MET A 197 -9.86 -16.88 2.84
CA MET A 197 -9.67 -18.14 2.10
C MET A 197 -9.10 -19.26 2.96
N GLU A 198 -8.22 -18.93 3.91
CA GLU A 198 -7.67 -19.90 4.86
C GLU A 198 -8.75 -20.44 5.80
N GLN A 199 -9.55 -19.56 6.39
CA GLN A 199 -10.53 -19.93 7.41
C GLN A 199 -11.81 -20.52 6.81
N GLN A 200 -12.31 -19.96 5.71
CA GLN A 200 -13.58 -20.37 5.11
C GLN A 200 -13.43 -21.58 4.17
N TYR A 201 -12.32 -21.66 3.43
CA TYR A 201 -12.10 -22.70 2.41
C TYR A 201 -10.97 -23.67 2.75
N GLY A 202 -10.38 -23.56 3.96
CA GLY A 202 -9.32 -24.46 4.43
C GLY A 202 -8.08 -24.47 3.56
N GLN A 203 -7.84 -23.40 2.81
CA GLN A 203 -6.66 -23.30 1.94
C GLN A 203 -5.44 -22.93 2.78
N SER A 204 -4.27 -23.51 2.46
CA SER A 204 -3.04 -23.12 3.15
C SER A 204 -2.72 -21.64 2.95
N THR A 205 -2.13 -21.00 3.97
CA THR A 205 -1.73 -19.58 3.92
C THR A 205 -0.85 -19.27 2.70
N ALA A 206 0.05 -20.19 2.34
CA ALA A 206 0.87 -20.08 1.15
C ALA A 206 0.04 -20.01 -0.14
N LYS A 207 -0.90 -20.94 -0.34
CA LYS A 207 -1.73 -20.98 -1.55
C LYS A 207 -2.62 -19.74 -1.65
N SER A 208 -3.20 -19.31 -0.53
CA SER A 208 -4.00 -18.09 -0.45
C SER A 208 -3.20 -16.85 -0.84
N ASN A 209 -2.01 -16.67 -0.28
CA ASN A 209 -1.13 -15.54 -0.61
C ASN A 209 -0.68 -15.56 -2.08
N PHE A 210 -0.34 -16.73 -2.61
CA PHE A 210 0.05 -16.90 -4.00
C PHE A 210 -1.08 -16.50 -4.96
N LEU A 211 -2.32 -16.93 -4.67
CA LEU A 211 -3.49 -16.58 -5.49
C LEU A 211 -3.75 -15.08 -5.51
N ILE A 212 -3.65 -14.38 -4.37
CA ILE A 212 -3.81 -12.92 -4.34
C ILE A 212 -2.71 -12.22 -5.13
N GLY A 213 -1.45 -12.61 -4.90
CA GLY A 213 -0.29 -12.05 -5.58
C GLY A 213 -0.35 -12.18 -7.10
N LEU A 214 -0.81 -13.33 -7.59
CA LEU A 214 -0.81 -13.65 -9.02
C LEU A 214 -2.10 -13.27 -9.76
N THR A 215 -3.26 -13.40 -9.11
CA THR A 215 -4.55 -13.23 -9.82
C THR A 215 -5.23 -11.91 -9.51
N SER A 216 -5.10 -11.39 -8.28
CA SER A 216 -5.85 -10.19 -7.86
C SER A 216 -5.08 -8.89 -8.09
N LEU A 217 -3.76 -8.89 -7.91
CA LEU A 217 -2.95 -7.67 -7.99
C LEU A 217 -2.53 -7.23 -9.42
N PRO A 218 -2.18 -8.11 -10.38
CA PRO A 218 -1.85 -7.65 -11.73
C PRO A 218 -2.97 -6.89 -12.44
N PRO A 219 -4.26 -7.30 -12.34
CA PRO A 219 -5.36 -6.51 -12.90
C PRO A 219 -5.44 -5.09 -12.33
N VAL A 220 -5.09 -4.90 -11.06
CA VAL A 220 -5.06 -3.56 -10.43
C VAL A 220 -3.97 -2.71 -11.06
N GLY A 221 -2.76 -3.24 -11.22
CA GLY A 221 -1.66 -2.54 -11.88
C GLY A 221 -1.99 -2.17 -13.33
N LEU A 222 -2.56 -3.11 -14.09
CA LEU A 222 -3.05 -2.85 -15.45
C LEU A 222 -4.11 -1.76 -15.49
N GLY A 223 -5.07 -1.78 -14.55
CA GLY A 223 -6.11 -0.76 -14.42
C GLY A 223 -5.54 0.63 -14.15
N MET A 224 -4.55 0.74 -13.25
CA MET A 224 -3.85 2.01 -12.97
C MET A 224 -3.15 2.55 -14.21
N PHE A 225 -2.40 1.72 -14.92
CA PHE A 225 -1.69 2.11 -16.13
C PHE A 225 -2.63 2.52 -17.27
N LEU A 226 -3.64 1.69 -17.55
CA LEU A 226 -4.65 1.97 -18.57
C LEU A 226 -5.46 3.22 -18.24
N GLY A 227 -5.79 3.44 -16.97
CA GLY A 227 -6.46 4.66 -16.51
C GLY A 227 -5.67 5.92 -16.85
N GLY A 228 -4.37 5.94 -16.54
CA GLY A 228 -3.48 7.06 -16.89
C GLY A 228 -3.33 7.26 -18.39
N LEU A 229 -3.18 6.17 -19.16
CA LEU A 229 -3.10 6.24 -20.63
C LEU A 229 -4.38 6.79 -21.26
N LEU A 230 -5.55 6.35 -20.80
CA LEU A 230 -6.85 6.84 -21.27
C LEU A 230 -7.01 8.33 -20.96
N MET A 231 -6.65 8.76 -19.75
CA MET A 231 -6.71 10.17 -19.36
C MET A 231 -5.84 11.05 -20.26
N LYS A 232 -4.61 10.62 -20.60
CA LYS A 232 -3.74 11.36 -21.52
C LYS A 232 -4.25 11.31 -22.97
N LYS A 233 -4.63 10.14 -23.47
CA LYS A 233 -5.07 9.96 -24.87
C LYS A 233 -6.29 10.81 -25.20
N TYR A 234 -7.26 10.89 -24.29
CA TYR A 234 -8.47 11.67 -24.49
C TYR A 234 -8.40 13.10 -23.94
N LYS A 235 -7.25 13.52 -23.40
CA LYS A 235 -7.05 14.83 -22.76
C LYS A 235 -8.23 15.19 -21.83
N MET A 236 -8.57 14.26 -20.94
CA MET A 236 -9.76 14.39 -20.09
C MET A 236 -9.61 15.56 -19.13
N GLY A 237 -10.47 16.57 -19.25
CA GLY A 237 -10.64 17.59 -18.22
C GLY A 237 -11.26 17.00 -16.94
N ILE A 238 -11.25 17.77 -15.85
CA ILE A 238 -11.70 17.34 -14.51
C ILE A 238 -13.09 16.69 -14.56
N ILE A 239 -14.06 17.33 -15.24
CA ILE A 239 -15.44 16.82 -15.35
C ILE A 239 -15.50 15.49 -16.11
N GLY A 240 -14.68 15.34 -17.17
CA GLY A 240 -14.58 14.11 -17.94
C GLY A 240 -13.98 12.97 -17.12
N ALA A 241 -12.90 13.26 -16.38
CA ALA A 241 -12.25 12.30 -15.48
C ALA A 241 -13.18 11.86 -14.34
N THR A 242 -13.95 12.79 -13.74
CA THR A 242 -14.93 12.45 -12.70
C THR A 242 -16.04 11.54 -13.23
N LYS A 243 -16.60 11.84 -14.41
CA LYS A 243 -17.61 10.98 -15.05
C LYS A 243 -17.05 9.59 -15.35
N PHE A 244 -15.83 9.52 -15.88
CA PHE A 244 -15.16 8.25 -16.14
C PHE A 244 -14.95 7.43 -14.86
N ALA A 245 -14.44 8.05 -13.79
CA ALA A 245 -14.23 7.39 -12.51
C ALA A 245 -15.54 6.87 -11.89
N PHE A 246 -16.62 7.66 -11.98
CA PHE A 246 -17.94 7.25 -11.48
C PHE A 246 -18.50 6.05 -12.26
N SER A 247 -18.44 6.11 -13.60
CA SER A 247 -18.88 5.00 -14.46
C SER A 247 -18.11 3.72 -14.18
N MET A 248 -16.78 3.79 -14.06
CA MET A 248 -15.95 2.63 -13.72
C MET A 248 -16.26 2.07 -12.33
N SER A 249 -16.50 2.93 -11.35
CA SER A 249 -16.90 2.51 -9.99
C SER A 249 -18.25 1.80 -9.99
N PHE A 250 -19.23 2.31 -10.76
CA PHE A 250 -20.53 1.67 -10.90
C PHE A 250 -20.43 0.29 -11.56
N VAL A 251 -19.64 0.18 -12.63
CA VAL A 251 -19.37 -1.11 -13.29
C VAL A 251 -18.69 -2.10 -12.32
N ALA A 252 -17.71 -1.66 -11.54
CA ALA A 252 -17.04 -2.48 -10.54
C ALA A 252 -18.00 -2.96 -9.44
N TYR A 253 -18.94 -2.10 -9.01
CA TYR A 253 -19.98 -2.46 -8.05
C TYR A 253 -20.90 -3.56 -8.61
N VAL A 254 -21.35 -3.42 -9.86
CA VAL A 254 -22.18 -4.44 -10.52
C VAL A 254 -21.44 -5.78 -10.61
N PHE A 255 -20.17 -5.79 -11.01
CA PHE A 255 -19.37 -7.03 -11.02
C PHE A 255 -19.22 -7.65 -9.62
N THR A 256 -19.07 -6.81 -8.59
CA THR A 256 -18.98 -7.29 -7.21
C THR A 256 -20.28 -7.92 -6.75
N LEU A 257 -21.43 -7.37 -7.15
CA LEU A 257 -22.74 -7.98 -6.88
C LEU A 257 -22.88 -9.35 -7.57
N LEU A 258 -22.36 -9.52 -8.78
CA LEU A 258 -22.40 -10.79 -9.49
C LEU A 258 -21.61 -11.89 -8.76
N HIS A 259 -20.54 -11.55 -8.03
CA HIS A 259 -19.80 -12.53 -7.24
C HIS A 259 -20.61 -13.20 -6.14
N PHE A 260 -21.69 -12.58 -5.63
CA PHE A 260 -22.55 -13.22 -4.63
C PHE A 260 -23.22 -14.51 -5.14
N PHE A 261 -23.38 -14.65 -6.46
CA PHE A 261 -23.98 -15.84 -7.06
C PHE A 261 -22.97 -16.95 -7.33
N VAL A 262 -21.67 -16.70 -7.13
CA VAL A 262 -20.60 -17.69 -7.32
C VAL A 262 -20.16 -18.21 -5.95
N GLY A 263 -20.49 -19.46 -5.64
CA GLY A 263 -20.15 -20.12 -4.38
C GLY A 263 -19.16 -21.29 -4.57
N CYS A 264 -18.40 -21.57 -3.51
CA CYS A 264 -17.61 -22.78 -3.35
C CYS A 264 -18.02 -23.51 -2.06
N GLU A 265 -17.73 -24.80 -1.96
CA GLU A 265 -17.93 -25.56 -0.73
C GLU A 265 -17.04 -25.01 0.39
N ASN A 266 -17.64 -24.81 1.56
CA ASN A 266 -16.93 -24.33 2.75
C ASN A 266 -16.16 -25.46 3.43
N HIS A 267 -15.10 -25.11 4.17
CA HIS A 267 -14.34 -26.05 4.97
C HIS A 267 -15.21 -26.68 6.06
N VAL A 268 -15.02 -27.98 6.25
CA VAL A 268 -15.78 -28.77 7.21
C VAL A 268 -15.17 -28.61 8.60
N VAL A 269 -15.96 -28.15 9.57
CA VAL A 269 -15.54 -27.94 10.95
C VAL A 269 -16.40 -28.82 11.85
N ALA A 270 -15.76 -29.76 12.54
CA ALA A 270 -16.42 -30.62 13.52
C ALA A 270 -17.06 -29.78 14.63
N GLY A 271 -18.34 -30.05 14.91
CA GLY A 271 -19.18 -29.30 15.84
C GLY A 271 -19.95 -28.11 15.26
N MET A 272 -19.64 -27.67 14.04
CA MET A 272 -20.38 -26.58 13.38
C MET A 272 -21.05 -27.03 12.07
N THR A 273 -20.32 -27.68 11.18
CA THR A 273 -20.86 -28.15 9.89
C THR A 273 -21.00 -29.67 9.81
N VAL A 274 -20.32 -30.42 10.68
CA VAL A 274 -20.48 -31.88 10.86
C VAL A 274 -20.41 -32.26 12.34
N SER A 275 -21.01 -33.39 12.74
CA SER A 275 -20.94 -33.88 14.12
C SER A 275 -19.54 -34.39 14.51
N TYR A 276 -19.21 -34.38 15.81
CA TYR A 276 -17.94 -34.85 16.39
C TYR A 276 -17.71 -36.37 16.36
N GLN A 277 -18.28 -37.10 15.38
CA GLN A 277 -18.08 -38.55 15.28
C GLN A 277 -16.66 -38.90 14.81
#